data_AF-A0A968RUE0-F1
#
_entry.id   AF-A0A968RUE0-F1
#
_cell.length_a   1.000
_cell.length_b   1.000
_cell.length_c   1.000
_cell.angle_alpha   90.00
_cell.angle_beta   90.00
_cell.angle_gamma   90.00
#
_symmetry.space_group_name_H-M   'P 1'
#
loop_
_entity.id
_entity.type
_entity.pdbx_description
1 polymer ?
#
loop_
_entity_poly.entity_id
_entity_poly.type
_entity_poly.pdbx_seq_one_letter_code
_entity_poly.pdbx_strand_id
1 'polypeptide(L)'
;MAWRDSRRNRTKLMLFIASIVVGIAALVAINSFGDNLQKDINLESKTLLAADLLVEGHQKATDSLELVFDTLHALERASSLNFLTFVTFPKHNDFRLALVKAVEGNYPFMENLKLLLS
;
A
#
# COMPACT_ATOMS: atom_id res chain seq x y z
N MET A 1 21.92 -40.82 36.51
CA MET A 1 23.31 -40.59 36.01
C MET A 1 23.41 -39.64 34.80
N ALA A 2 22.32 -39.34 34.06
CA ALA A 2 22.33 -38.45 32.89
C ALA A 2 22.60 -36.95 33.18
N TRP A 3 22.22 -36.44 34.36
CA TRP A 3 22.38 -35.01 34.70
C TRP A 3 23.84 -34.57 34.88
N ARG A 4 24.74 -35.51 35.25
CA ARG A 4 26.16 -35.22 35.46
C ARG A 4 26.94 -35.19 34.15
N ASP A 5 26.52 -35.98 33.16
CA ASP A 5 27.18 -36.05 31.85
C ASP A 5 26.80 -34.86 30.94
N SER A 6 25.57 -34.34 31.11
CA SER A 6 25.13 -33.08 30.50
C SER A 6 26.05 -31.90 30.84
N ARG A 7 26.72 -31.88 32.02
CA ARG A 7 27.64 -30.80 32.43
C ARG A 7 28.92 -30.71 31.62
N ARG A 8 29.43 -31.82 31.08
CA ARG A 8 30.76 -31.85 30.44
C ARG A 8 30.75 -31.33 29.00
N ASN A 9 29.59 -31.30 28.34
CA ASN A 9 29.41 -30.85 26.94
C ASN A 9 28.29 -29.80 26.74
N ARG A 10 27.94 -29.01 27.77
CA ARG A 10 26.83 -28.02 27.73
C ARG A 10 26.91 -27.05 26.55
N THR A 11 28.11 -26.60 26.20
CA THR A 11 28.33 -25.63 25.12
C THR A 11 27.94 -26.20 23.75
N LYS A 12 28.27 -27.47 23.48
CA LYS A 12 27.90 -28.13 22.22
C LYS A 12 26.39 -28.38 22.13
N LEU A 13 25.77 -28.75 23.26
CA LEU A 13 24.31 -28.95 23.34
C LEU A 13 23.55 -27.63 23.13
N MET A 14 24.02 -26.54 23.75
CA MET A 14 23.46 -25.19 23.58
C MET A 14 23.52 -24.74 22.12
N LEU A 15 24.65 -24.93 21.43
CA LEU A 15 24.80 -24.59 20.02
C LEU A 15 23.82 -25.37 19.13
N PHE A 16 23.61 -26.65 19.42
CA PHE A 16 22.66 -27.50 18.68
C PHE A 16 21.21 -27.02 18.84
N ILE A 17 20.81 -26.75 20.09
CA ILE A 17 19.45 -26.26 20.39
C ILE A 17 19.25 -24.87 19.80
N ALA A 18 20.25 -23.98 19.91
CA ALA A 18 20.19 -22.64 19.34
C ALA A 18 19.99 -22.68 17.82
N SER A 19 20.68 -23.57 17.11
CA SER A 19 20.52 -23.73 15.64
C SER A 19 19.10 -24.14 15.26
N ILE A 20 18.51 -25.09 15.99
CA ILE A 20 17.12 -25.54 15.76
C ILE A 20 16.13 -24.41 16.04
N VAL A 21 16.30 -23.70 17.16
CA VAL A 21 15.43 -22.59 17.55
C VAL A 21 15.52 -21.46 16.52
N VAL A 22 16.73 -21.10 16.06
CA VAL A 22 16.92 -20.08 15.02
C VAL A 22 16.26 -20.50 13.71
N GLY A 23 16.37 -21.77 13.30
CA GLY A 23 15.72 -22.26 12.09
C GLY A 23 14.20 -22.17 12.14
N ILE A 24 13.58 -22.59 13.25
CA ILE A 24 12.13 -22.50 13.44
C ILE A 24 11.69 -21.03 13.55
N ALA A 25 12.44 -20.20 14.26
CA ALA A 25 12.16 -18.77 14.39
C ALA A 25 12.22 -18.06 13.03
N ALA A 26 13.20 -18.38 12.18
CA ALA A 26 13.29 -17.83 10.83
C ALA A 26 12.09 -18.23 9.97
N LEU A 27 11.66 -19.49 10.02
CA LEU A 27 10.49 -19.96 9.27
C LEU A 27 9.19 -19.27 9.72
N VAL A 28 8.98 -19.13 11.02
CA VAL A 28 7.80 -18.42 11.58
C VAL A 28 7.87 -16.94 11.25
N ALA A 29 9.05 -16.32 11.35
CA ALA A 29 9.23 -14.91 11.02
C ALA A 29 8.91 -14.62 9.56
N ILE A 30 9.38 -15.45 8.61
CA ILE A 30 9.09 -15.26 7.19
C ILE A 30 7.58 -15.37 6.91
N ASN A 31 6.91 -16.40 7.44
CA ASN A 31 5.48 -16.58 7.24
C ASN A 31 4.67 -15.45 7.89
N SER A 32 4.98 -15.10 9.14
CA SER A 32 4.30 -14.01 9.85
C SER A 32 4.57 -12.65 9.21
N PHE A 33 5.76 -12.43 8.67
CA PHE A 33 6.11 -11.18 8.00
C PHE A 33 5.31 -11.00 6.71
N GLY A 34 5.14 -12.06 5.92
CA GLY A 34 4.29 -12.03 4.72
C GLY A 34 2.85 -11.65 5.04
N ASP A 35 2.25 -12.34 6.03
CA ASP A 35 0.87 -12.09 6.44
C ASP A 35 0.67 -10.68 7.03
N ASN A 36 1.63 -10.22 7.83
CA ASN A 36 1.58 -8.89 8.44
C ASN A 36 1.78 -7.80 7.39
N LEU A 37 2.75 -7.93 6.49
CA LEU A 37 2.92 -6.99 5.38
C LEU A 37 1.69 -6.92 4.50
N GLN A 38 1.08 -8.06 4.16
CA GLN A 38 -0.11 -8.05 3.33
C GLN A 38 -1.30 -7.40 4.03
N LYS A 39 -1.45 -7.58 5.36
CA LYS A 39 -2.44 -6.88 6.15
C LYS A 39 -2.18 -5.38 6.21
N ASP A 40 -0.94 -4.99 6.49
CA ASP A 40 -0.55 -3.58 6.62
C ASP A 40 -0.72 -2.84 5.30
N ILE A 41 -0.26 -3.43 4.18
CA ILE A 41 -0.47 -2.88 2.83
C ILE A 41 -1.97 -2.73 2.54
N ASN A 42 -2.79 -3.73 2.86
CA ASN A 42 -4.24 -3.63 2.60
C ASN A 42 -4.92 -2.56 3.47
N LEU A 43 -4.47 -2.38 4.72
CA LEU A 43 -5.00 -1.33 5.60
C LEU A 43 -4.61 0.06 5.10
N GLU A 44 -3.34 0.26 4.74
CA GLU A 44 -2.83 1.54 4.28
C GLU A 44 -3.31 1.89 2.87
N SER A 45 -3.44 0.90 1.98
CA SER A 45 -3.94 1.09 0.60
C SER A 45 -5.39 1.56 0.58
N LYS A 46 -6.24 1.09 1.50
CA LYS A 46 -7.62 1.61 1.63
C LYS A 46 -7.65 3.09 2.00
N THR A 47 -6.76 3.51 2.89
CA THR A 47 -6.63 4.92 3.25
C THR A 47 -6.09 5.76 2.10
N LEU A 48 -5.16 5.22 1.29
CA LEU A 48 -4.62 5.91 0.10
C LEU A 48 -5.63 6.00 -1.05
N LEU A 49 -6.47 4.98 -1.24
CA LEU A 49 -7.50 4.96 -2.29
C LEU A 49 -8.56 6.03 -2.02
N ALA A 50 -8.90 6.26 -0.74
CA ALA A 50 -9.92 7.19 -0.27
C ALA A 50 -11.29 7.04 -0.98
N ALA A 51 -11.56 5.83 -1.46
CA ALA A 51 -12.78 5.38 -2.12
C ALA A 51 -12.90 3.86 -1.96
N ASP A 52 -14.11 3.30 -2.01
CA ASP A 52 -14.29 1.84 -1.99
C ASP A 52 -14.05 1.21 -3.38
N LEU A 53 -14.33 1.96 -4.44
CA LEU A 53 -14.14 1.57 -5.83
C LEU A 53 -13.46 2.70 -6.59
N LEU A 54 -12.38 2.36 -7.30
CA LEU A 54 -11.67 3.27 -8.19
C LEU A 54 -11.70 2.67 -9.60
N VAL A 55 -12.17 3.46 -10.57
CA VAL A 55 -12.17 3.08 -11.98
C VAL A 55 -11.33 4.10 -12.73
N GLU A 56 -10.19 3.67 -13.25
CA GLU A 56 -9.27 4.50 -14.02
C GLU A 56 -9.22 4.06 -15.47
N GLY A 57 -9.08 5.03 -16.37
CA GLY A 57 -8.95 4.79 -17.79
C GLY A 57 -8.25 5.97 -18.47
N HIS A 58 -7.53 5.67 -19.56
CA HIS A 58 -6.87 6.69 -20.38
C HIS A 58 -7.80 7.36 -21.40
N GLN A 59 -9.05 6.88 -21.49
CA GLN A 59 -10.06 7.36 -22.42
C GLN A 59 -11.34 7.64 -21.65
N LYS A 60 -12.15 8.57 -22.17
CA LYS A 60 -13.48 8.86 -21.60
C LYS A 60 -14.31 7.57 -21.61
N ALA A 61 -15.04 7.33 -20.52
CA ALA A 61 -15.96 6.20 -20.47
C ALA A 61 -16.95 6.28 -21.63
N THR A 62 -17.11 5.18 -22.37
CA THR A 62 -18.13 5.06 -23.41
C THR A 62 -19.51 5.05 -22.77
N ASP A 63 -20.55 5.51 -23.47
CA ASP A 63 -21.93 5.55 -23.00
C ASP A 63 -22.42 4.21 -22.41
N SER A 64 -21.93 3.08 -22.93
CA SER A 64 -22.24 1.75 -22.40
C SER A 64 -21.66 1.49 -20.99
N LEU A 65 -20.49 2.04 -20.68
CA LEU A 65 -19.88 1.96 -19.35
C LEU A 65 -20.53 2.94 -18.38
N GLU A 66 -20.97 4.11 -18.86
CA GLU A 66 -21.74 5.05 -18.03
C GLU A 66 -23.02 4.40 -17.50
N LEU A 67 -23.75 3.66 -18.35
CA LEU A 67 -24.93 2.89 -17.93
C LEU A 67 -24.60 1.85 -16.86
N VAL A 68 -23.47 1.14 -16.98
CA VAL A 68 -23.03 0.19 -15.95
C VAL A 68 -22.72 0.91 -14.64
N PHE A 69 -22.03 2.05 -14.68
CA PHE A 69 -21.75 2.83 -13.48
C PHE A 69 -23.03 3.39 -12.83
N ASP A 70 -24.04 3.73 -13.62
CA ASP A 70 -25.34 4.19 -13.10
C ASP A 70 -26.07 3.05 -12.36
N THR A 71 -25.93 1.80 -12.82
CA THR A 71 -26.52 0.64 -12.13
C THR A 71 -25.83 0.27 -10.81
N LEU A 72 -24.62 0.77 -10.54
CA LEU A 72 -23.89 0.44 -9.30
C LEU A 72 -24.42 1.17 -8.06
N HIS A 73 -25.43 2.04 -8.19
CA HIS A 73 -26.07 2.77 -7.08
C HIS A 73 -25.07 3.34 -6.05
N ALA A 74 -23.97 3.93 -6.54
CA ALA A 74 -22.98 4.54 -5.66
C ALA A 74 -23.60 5.70 -4.87
N LEU A 75 -23.44 5.70 -3.54
CA LEU A 75 -23.92 6.75 -2.64
C LEU A 75 -23.29 8.11 -2.96
N GLU A 76 -21.99 8.12 -3.24
CA GLU A 76 -21.23 9.30 -3.62
C GLU A 76 -20.33 8.98 -4.82
N ARG A 77 -20.21 9.93 -5.76
CA ARG A 77 -19.41 9.78 -6.97
C ARG A 77 -18.56 11.02 -7.19
N ALA A 78 -17.32 10.80 -7.59
CA ALA A 78 -16.40 11.85 -7.99
C ALA A 78 -15.71 11.43 -9.29
N SER A 79 -15.41 12.42 -10.11
CA SER A 79 -14.64 12.26 -11.34
C SER A 79 -13.31 12.97 -11.15
N SER A 80 -12.22 12.34 -11.57
CA SER A 80 -10.91 13.00 -11.57
C SER A 80 -10.21 12.84 -12.91
N LEU A 81 -9.64 13.93 -13.40
CA LEU A 81 -8.82 13.96 -14.60
C LEU A 81 -7.38 14.30 -14.20
N ASN A 82 -6.47 13.40 -14.51
CA ASN A 82 -5.05 13.57 -14.27
C ASN A 82 -4.33 13.73 -15.61
N PHE A 83 -3.63 14.83 -15.80
CA PHE A 83 -2.84 15.04 -17.02
C PHE A 83 -1.51 15.72 -16.69
N LEU A 84 -0.47 15.35 -17.44
CA LEU A 84 0.85 15.94 -17.35
C LEU A 84 0.90 17.21 -18.21
N THR A 85 1.41 18.29 -17.64
CA THR A 85 1.63 19.57 -18.33
C THR A 85 2.96 20.18 -17.92
N PHE A 86 3.40 21.21 -18.62
CA PHE A 86 4.56 22.01 -18.23
C PHE A 86 4.08 23.32 -17.60
N VAL A 87 4.64 23.64 -16.44
CA VAL A 87 4.43 24.94 -15.79
C VAL A 87 5.68 25.79 -16.01
N THR A 88 5.46 27.04 -16.43
CA THR A 88 6.53 28.01 -16.65
C THR A 88 6.70 28.92 -15.43
N PHE A 89 7.94 29.14 -15.00
CA PHE A 89 8.27 30.07 -13.92
C PHE A 89 8.92 31.33 -14.51
N PRO A 90 8.17 32.45 -14.65
CA PRO A 90 8.63 33.63 -15.40
C PRO A 90 9.85 34.31 -14.78
N LYS A 91 10.13 34.10 -13.48
CA LYS A 91 11.31 34.66 -12.80
C LYS A 91 12.64 34.04 -13.22
N HIS A 92 12.64 32.79 -13.69
CA HIS A 92 13.87 32.04 -14.01
C HIS A 92 13.89 31.46 -15.43
N ASN A 93 12.85 31.71 -16.24
CA ASN A 93 12.70 31.15 -17.58
C ASN A 93 12.88 29.62 -17.61
N ASP A 94 12.38 28.95 -16.55
CA ASP A 94 12.49 27.52 -16.30
C ASP A 94 11.13 26.83 -16.56
N PHE A 95 11.17 25.58 -17.03
CA PHE A 95 10.01 24.75 -17.31
C PHE A 95 10.07 23.50 -16.46
N ARG A 96 9.01 23.24 -15.69
CA ARG A 96 8.92 22.02 -14.88
C ARG A 96 7.70 21.21 -15.28
N LEU A 97 7.87 19.90 -15.36
CA LEU A 97 6.75 18.97 -15.48
C LEU A 97 5.90 19.06 -14.21
N ALA A 98 4.60 19.23 -14.40
CA ALA A 98 3.61 19.22 -13.34
C ALA A 98 2.50 18.24 -13.72
N LEU A 99 2.11 17.40 -12.76
CA LEU A 99 0.90 16.59 -12.86
C LEU A 99 -0.25 17.43 -12.31
N VAL A 100 -1.22 17.77 -13.16
CA VAL A 100 -2.43 18.47 -12.74
C VAL A 100 -3.53 17.44 -12.54
N LYS A 101 -4.11 17.44 -11.34
CA LYS A 101 -5.27 16.64 -10.97
C LYS A 101 -6.47 17.58 -10.81
N ALA A 102 -7.41 17.50 -11.75
CA ALA A 102 -8.71 18.16 -11.62
C ALA A 102 -9.71 17.16 -11.04
N VAL A 103 -10.46 17.57 -10.03
CA VAL A 103 -11.42 16.72 -9.32
C VAL A 103 -12.78 17.42 -9.33
N GLU A 104 -13.82 16.67 -9.68
CA GLU A 104 -15.21 17.09 -9.64
C GLU A 104 -15.98 16.17 -8.68
N GLY A 105 -16.72 16.76 -7.74
CA GLY A 105 -17.40 16.03 -6.66
C GLY A 105 -16.65 16.09 -5.33
N ASN A 106 -17.05 15.24 -4.38
CA ASN A 106 -16.63 15.33 -2.98
C ASN A 106 -15.43 14.43 -2.62
N TYR A 107 -14.43 14.33 -3.51
CA TYR A 107 -13.24 13.51 -3.29
C TYR A 107 -12.12 14.34 -2.63
N PRO A 108 -11.38 13.79 -1.65
CA PRO A 108 -11.45 12.43 -1.12
C PRO A 108 -12.65 12.18 -0.18
N PHE A 109 -13.24 10.98 -0.24
CA PHE A 109 -14.44 10.62 0.55
C PHE A 109 -14.15 10.23 2.01
N MET A 110 -12.87 10.07 2.37
CA MET A 110 -12.45 9.76 3.73
C MET A 110 -11.62 10.90 4.33
N GLU A 111 -11.93 11.26 5.57
CA GLU A 111 -11.36 12.44 6.27
C GLU A 111 -9.85 12.33 6.57
N ASN A 112 -9.26 11.14 6.47
CA ASN A 112 -7.88 10.88 6.91
C ASN A 112 -6.83 10.86 5.78
N LEU A 113 -7.10 11.45 4.61
CA LEU A 113 -6.11 11.47 3.53
C LEU A 113 -4.96 12.44 3.87
N LYS A 114 -3.83 11.89 4.31
CA LYS A 114 -2.58 12.62 4.47
C LYS A 114 -1.94 12.80 3.09
N LEU A 115 -2.21 13.91 2.43
CA LEU A 115 -1.53 14.28 1.18
C LEU A 115 -0.02 14.44 1.45
N LEU A 116 0.76 13.44 1.05
CA LEU A 116 2.22 13.52 0.99
C LEU A 116 2.61 14.34 -0.24
N LEU A 117 2.42 15.65 -0.16
CA LEU A 117 3.08 16.61 -1.03
C LEU A 117 4.34 17.07 -0.31
N SER A 118 5.49 16.48 -0.68
CA SER A 118 6.84 16.96 -0.34
C SER A 118 7.64 17.19 -1.61
#